data_AF-A0A7U3ZHA9-F1
#
_entry.id   AF-A0A7U3ZHA9-F1
#
_cell.length_a   1.000
_cell.length_b   1.000
_cell.length_c   1.000
_cell.angle_alpha   90.00
_cell.angle_beta   90.00
_cell.angle_gamma   90.00
#
_symmetry.space_group_name_H-M   'P 1'
#
loop_
_entity.id
_entity.type
_entity.pdbx_description
1 polymer ?
#
loop_
_entity_poly.entity_id
_entity_poly.type
_entity_poly.pdbx_seq_one_letter_code
_entity_poly.pdbx_strand_id
1 'polypeptide(L)'
;MSPSLIEFLEHIQKELEFLLKNSQRIGYETFINDDFVSRAFLRSLEMIGEAAKKVPDEIRYNYPEVGWRGLAGLRDNSYPSVF
;
A
#
# COMPACT_ATOMS: atom_id res chain seq x y z
N MET A 1 22.31 -5.81 -0.25
CA MET A 1 22.15 -4.60 0.59
C MET A 1 20.69 -4.53 1.00
N SER A 2 20.38 -4.24 2.26
CA SER A 2 19.00 -3.98 2.68
C SER A 2 18.51 -2.66 2.07
N PRO A 3 17.26 -2.56 1.59
CA PRO A 3 16.74 -1.30 1.08
C PRO A 3 16.84 -0.19 2.13
N SER A 4 17.18 1.01 1.68
CA SER A 4 17.18 2.22 2.49
C SER A 4 15.75 2.68 2.78
N LEU A 5 15.60 3.53 3.80
CA LEU A 5 14.32 4.16 4.11
C LEU A 5 13.71 4.89 2.91
N ILE A 6 14.55 5.58 2.12
CA ILE A 6 14.13 6.33 0.94
C ILE A 6 13.50 5.39 -0.08
N GLU A 7 14.12 4.24 -0.35
CA GLU A 7 13.58 3.25 -1.29
C GLU A 7 12.21 2.72 -0.84
N PHE A 8 11.97 2.54 0.46
CA PHE A 8 10.64 2.14 0.96
C PHE A 8 9.59 3.23 0.71
N LEU A 9 9.93 4.49 0.95
CA LEU A 9 9.00 5.62 0.72
C LEU A 9 8.71 5.80 -0.77
N GLU A 10 9.72 5.67 -1.63
CA GLU A 10 9.57 5.71 -3.08
C GLU A 10 8.69 4.56 -3.60
N HIS A 11 8.85 3.35 -3.05
CA HIS A 11 7.96 2.24 -3.36
C HIS A 11 6.51 2.53 -2.98
N ILE A 12 6.26 3.03 -1.76
CA ILE A 12 4.91 3.41 -1.33
C ILE A 12 4.31 4.45 -2.29
N GLN A 13 5.07 5.49 -2.60
CA GLN A 13 4.61 6.56 -3.49
C GLN A 13 4.25 6.02 -4.88
N LYS A 14 5.14 5.23 -5.49
CA LYS A 14 4.95 4.68 -6.82
C LYS A 14 3.69 3.81 -6.92
N GLU A 15 3.43 2.99 -5.90
CA GLU A 15 2.25 2.13 -5.87
C GLU A 15 0.96 2.93 -5.64
N LEU A 16 0.99 3.98 -4.81
CA LEU A 16 -0.14 4.89 -4.66
C LEU A 16 -0.46 5.62 -5.96
N GLU A 17 0.56 6.11 -6.69
CA GLU A 17 0.39 6.73 -8.00
C GLU A 17 -0.21 5.76 -9.03
N PHE A 18 0.25 4.50 -9.04
CA PHE A 18 -0.33 3.45 -9.87
C PHE A 18 -1.82 3.24 -9.54
N LEU A 19 -2.17 3.09 -8.26
CA LEU A 19 -3.54 2.86 -7.83
C LEU A 19 -4.46 4.04 -8.22
N LEU A 20 -4.07 5.27 -7.89
CA LEU A 20 -4.85 6.48 -8.19
C LEU A 20 -5.06 6.68 -9.69
N LYS A 21 -4.00 6.48 -10.49
CA LYS A 21 -4.08 6.64 -11.94
C LYS A 21 -5.01 5.62 -12.58
N ASN A 22 -4.96 4.37 -12.13
CA ASN A 22 -5.75 3.29 -12.73
C ASN A 22 -7.18 3.27 -12.19
N SER A 23 -7.42 3.62 -10.93
CA SER A 23 -8.77 3.67 -10.34
C SER A 23 -9.66 4.72 -10.99
N GLN A 24 -9.08 5.77 -11.57
CA GLN A 24 -9.81 6.79 -12.34
C GLN A 24 -10.18 6.33 -13.76
N ARG A 25 -9.50 5.30 -14.28
CA ARG A 25 -9.63 4.83 -15.67
C ARG A 25 -10.45 3.54 -15.78
N ILE A 26 -10.49 2.77 -14.72
CA ILE A 26 -11.10 1.44 -14.67
C ILE A 26 -12.40 1.55 -13.87
N GLY A 27 -13.51 1.15 -14.49
CA GLY A 27 -14.80 1.05 -13.82
C GLY A 27 -14.90 -0.19 -12.92
N TYR A 28 -15.86 -0.18 -11.98
CA TYR A 28 -16.07 -1.28 -11.04
C TYR A 28 -16.28 -2.64 -11.72
N GLU A 29 -17.08 -2.70 -12.79
CA GLU A 29 -17.34 -3.95 -13.51
C GLU A 29 -16.08 -4.51 -14.17
N THR A 30 -15.23 -3.66 -14.75
CA THR A 30 -13.94 -4.10 -15.30
C THR A 30 -13.04 -4.60 -14.18
N PHE A 31 -12.99 -3.89 -13.06
CA PHE A 31 -12.18 -4.29 -11.92
C PHE A 31 -12.55 -5.68 -11.39
N ILE A 32 -13.85 -5.96 -11.20
CA ILE A 32 -14.31 -7.23 -10.60
C ILE A 32 -14.27 -8.43 -11.57
N ASN A 33 -14.36 -8.18 -12.88
CA ASN A 33 -14.38 -9.25 -13.90
C ASN A 33 -13.00 -9.49 -14.57
N ASP A 34 -12.04 -8.59 -14.39
CA ASP A 34 -10.67 -8.75 -14.89
C ASP A 34 -9.72 -9.14 -13.74
N ASP A 35 -9.42 -10.44 -13.69
CA ASP A 35 -8.50 -11.04 -12.72
C ASP A 35 -7.12 -10.38 -12.71
N PHE A 36 -6.61 -9.95 -13.87
CA PHE A 36 -5.29 -9.32 -13.95
C PHE A 36 -5.31 -7.94 -13.29
N VAL A 37 -6.34 -7.15 -13.57
CA VAL A 37 -6.52 -5.83 -12.95
C VAL A 37 -6.70 -5.96 -11.45
N SER A 38 -7.60 -6.83 -10.99
CA SER A 38 -7.82 -7.09 -9.56
C SER A 38 -6.54 -7.52 -8.85
N ARG A 39 -5.78 -8.45 -9.43
CA ARG A 39 -4.50 -8.92 -8.86
C ARG A 39 -3.44 -7.82 -8.85
N ALA A 40 -3.37 -6.96 -9.87
CA ALA A 40 -2.43 -5.84 -9.89
C ALA A 40 -2.69 -4.85 -8.76
N PHE A 41 -3.96 -4.51 -8.49
CA PHE A 41 -4.34 -3.64 -7.38
C PHE A 41 -4.02 -4.30 -6.02
N LEU A 42 -4.40 -5.56 -5.84
CA LEU A 42 -4.11 -6.32 -4.62
C LEU A 42 -2.59 -6.43 -4.35
N ARG A 43 -1.78 -6.55 -5.40
CA ARG A 43 -0.33 -6.58 -5.30
C ARG A 43 0.24 -5.22 -4.91
N SER A 44 -0.27 -4.15 -5.49
CA SER A 44 0.15 -2.78 -5.16
C SER A 44 -0.12 -2.47 -3.68
N LEU A 45 -1.32 -2.82 -3.18
CA LEU A 45 -1.68 -2.66 -1.77
C LEU A 45 -0.78 -3.47 -0.82
N GLU A 46 -0.42 -4.70 -1.20
CA GLU A 46 0.51 -5.54 -0.42
C GLU A 46 1.91 -4.91 -0.32
N MET A 47 2.44 -4.39 -1.42
CA MET A 47 3.76 -3.75 -1.44
C MET A 47 3.77 -2.48 -0.62
N ILE A 48 2.69 -1.69 -0.64
CA ILE A 48 2.53 -0.52 0.24
C ILE A 48 2.57 -0.96 1.70
N GLY A 49 1.80 -1.99 2.08
CA GLY A 49 1.75 -2.46 3.46
C GLY A 49 3.10 -2.97 3.97
N GLU A 50 3.80 -3.78 3.17
CA GLU A 50 5.12 -4.28 3.53
C GLU A 50 6.16 -3.17 3.65
N ALA A 51 6.17 -2.20 2.72
CA ALA A 51 7.09 -1.06 2.81
C ALA A 51 6.75 -0.17 4.02
N ALA A 52 5.48 0.09 4.30
CA ALA A 52 5.05 0.88 5.46
C ALA A 52 5.50 0.24 6.78
N LYS A 53 5.46 -1.09 6.90
CA LYS A 53 5.99 -1.84 8.07
C LYS A 53 7.50 -1.68 8.29
N LYS A 54 8.26 -1.33 7.25
CA LYS A 54 9.72 -1.11 7.34
C LYS A 54 10.11 0.32 7.70
N VAL A 55 9.18 1.27 7.66
CA VAL A 55 9.43 2.66 8.11
C VAL A 55 9.68 2.69 9.63
N PRO A 56 10.76 3.30 10.14
CA PRO A 56 11.03 3.40 11.58
C PRO A 56 9.96 4.17 12.34
N ASP A 57 9.72 3.79 13.60
CA ASP A 57 8.68 4.42 14.44
C ASP A 57 8.91 5.91 14.69
N GLU A 58 10.17 6.36 14.75
CA GLU A 58 10.50 7.79 14.87
C GLU A 58 9.92 8.61 13.71
N ILE A 59 10.05 8.10 12.48
CA ILE A 59 9.47 8.73 11.29
C ILE A 59 7.94 8.68 11.37
N ARG A 60 7.37 7.53 11.75
CA ARG A 60 5.91 7.40 11.87
C ARG A 60 5.32 8.36 12.89
N TYR A 61 6.02 8.59 13.99
CA TYR A 61 5.63 9.50 15.06
C TYR A 61 5.70 10.97 14.61
N ASN A 62 6.71 11.32 13.83
CA ASN A 62 6.90 12.69 13.32
C ASN A 62 5.92 13.05 12.18
N TYR A 63 5.36 12.06 11.48
CA TYR A 63 4.43 12.26 10.35
C TYR A 63 3.11 11.48 10.53
N PRO A 64 2.32 11.71 11.59
CA PRO A 64 1.12 10.93 11.90
C PRO A 64 0.00 11.08 10.84
N GLU A 65 -0.02 12.18 10.09
CA GLU A 65 -1.01 12.48 9.05
C GLU A 65 -1.04 11.48 7.89
N VAL A 66 0.05 10.73 7.69
CA VAL A 66 0.17 9.70 6.65
C VAL A 66 -0.70 8.47 6.97
N GLY A 67 -1.10 8.27 8.22
CA GLY A 67 -1.94 7.13 8.60
C GLY A 67 -1.21 5.78 8.53
N TRP A 68 0.04 5.72 8.98
CA TRP A 68 0.94 4.56 8.89
C TRP A 68 0.33 3.23 9.33
N ARG A 69 -0.50 3.23 10.37
CA ARG A 69 -1.19 2.02 10.85
C ARG A 69 -2.13 1.45 9.78
N GLY A 70 -2.86 2.32 9.08
CA GLY A 70 -3.75 1.92 7.99
C GLY A 70 -2.97 1.34 6.81
N LEU A 71 -1.87 2.01 6.43
CA LEU A 71 -1.00 1.53 5.35
C LEU A 71 -0.38 0.17 5.70
N ALA A 72 0.21 0.03 6.89
CA ALA A 72 0.83 -1.22 7.34
C ALA A 72 -0.17 -2.38 7.48
N GLY A 73 -1.46 -2.08 7.68
CA GLY A 73 -2.54 -3.07 7.76
C GLY A 73 -3.10 -3.51 6.40
N LEU A 74 -2.65 -2.94 5.29
CA LEU A 74 -3.12 -3.31 3.95
C LEU A 74 -2.81 -4.77 3.65
N ARG A 75 -3.87 -5.59 3.51
CA ARG A 75 -3.80 -7.03 3.20
C ARG A 75 -2.97 -7.82 4.22
N ASP A 76 -2.80 -7.31 5.44
CA ASP A 76 -2.12 -8.05 6.49
C ASP A 76 -3.09 -9.05 7.13
N ASN A 77 -2.90 -10.33 6.82
CA ASN A 77 -3.68 -11.43 7.41
C ASN A 77 -3.35 -11.68 8.90
N SER A 78 -2.39 -10.91 9.46
CA SER A 78 -1.83 -11.07 10.80
C SER A 78 -2.31 -10.01 11.80
N TYR A 79 -2.90 -8.90 11.33
CA TYR A 79 -3.62 -8.00 12.23
C TYR A 79 -4.95 -8.65 12.57
N PRO A 80 -5.29 -8.83 13.86
CA PRO A 80 -6.60 -9.31 14.20
C PRO A 80 -7.59 -8.30 13.63
N SER A 81 -8.54 -8.77 12.82
CA SER A 81 -9.70 -8.00 12.38
C SER A 81 -10.57 -7.72 13.60
N VAL A 82 -10.13 -6.81 14.46
CA VAL A 82 -10.93 -6.25 15.55
C VAL A 82 -11.68 -5.07 14.95
N PHE A 83 -12.85 -5.40 14.42
CA PHE A 83 -14.01 -4.52 14.56
C PHE A 83 -14.52 -4.61 16.01
#